data_AF-A0A5N1KX59-F1
#
_entry.id   AF-A0A5N1KX59-F1
#
_cell.length_a   1.000
_cell.length_b   1.000
_cell.length_c   1.000
_cell.angle_alpha   90.00
_cell.angle_beta   90.00
_cell.angle_gamma   90.00
#
_symmetry.space_group_name_H-M   'P 1'
#
loop_
_entity.id
_entity.type
_entity.pdbx_description
1 polymer ?
#
loop_
_entity_poly.entity_id
_entity_poly.type
_entity_poly.pdbx_seq_one_letter_code
_entity_poly.pdbx_strand_id
1 'polypeptide(L)'
;MSKKLILCEGKWDLRLLNEYIKHRNLDFELETFSVEDIEGQDKRGKESDMIQSFGNSYYPCEILIKSENGREILKDVYSNEIHGFLEKSFSINLLIDLDHCTIDEWLDEVNKKTNFTNETNTLTECELVATTEMVGYRCRIEVGGRKRGEVIISAFRDKMEEAAGIDKGIHDTKEQKFSIIREYAQCGELDSVLSNTIF
;
A
#
# COMPACT_ATOMS: atom_id res chain seq x y z
N MET A 1 13.49 8.18 -11.02
CA MET A 1 12.67 6.94 -11.11
C MET A 1 11.26 7.27 -11.59
N SER A 2 10.40 6.29 -11.86
CA SER A 2 8.96 6.55 -11.92
C SER A 2 8.45 6.77 -10.50
N LYS A 3 7.63 7.80 -10.29
CA LYS A 3 7.04 8.09 -8.98
C LYS A 3 6.12 6.94 -8.53
N LYS A 4 6.09 6.66 -7.23
CA LYS A 4 5.25 5.58 -6.66
C LYS A 4 4.33 6.10 -5.55
N LEU A 5 3.04 5.83 -5.71
CA LEU A 5 2.05 5.94 -4.64
C LEU A 5 1.88 4.56 -4.02
N ILE A 6 2.14 4.42 -2.72
CA ILE A 6 1.93 3.18 -1.97
C ILE A 6 0.75 3.41 -1.04
N LEU A 7 -0.34 2.68 -1.24
CA LEU A 7 -1.46 2.67 -0.30
C LEU A 7 -1.31 1.50 0.67
N CYS A 8 -1.55 1.75 1.95
CA CYS A 8 -1.50 0.74 3.00
C CYS A 8 -2.70 0.86 3.94
N GLU A 9 -3.01 -0.21 4.65
CA GLU A 9 -4.21 -0.27 5.49
C GLU A 9 -4.14 0.68 6.67
N GLY A 10 -3.11 0.56 7.51
CA GLY A 10 -3.02 1.25 8.78
C GLY A 10 -1.76 2.10 8.95
N LYS A 11 -1.77 2.91 10.01
CA LYS A 11 -0.59 3.69 10.41
C LYS A 11 0.64 2.83 10.72
N TRP A 12 0.47 1.57 11.14
CA TRP A 12 1.59 0.71 11.50
C TRP A 12 2.30 0.16 10.25
N ASP A 13 1.56 -0.11 9.19
CA ASP A 13 2.12 -0.42 7.86
C ASP A 13 2.93 0.76 7.31
N LEU A 14 2.36 1.97 7.42
CA LEU A 14 3.06 3.20 7.04
C LEU A 14 4.35 3.37 7.86
N ARG A 15 4.32 3.07 9.17
CA ARG A 15 5.51 3.12 10.02
C ARG A 15 6.54 2.08 9.59
N LEU A 16 6.12 0.85 9.30
CA LEU A 16 6.99 -0.21 8.81
C LEU A 16 7.71 0.22 7.53
N LEU A 17 6.96 0.69 6.53
CA LEU A 17 7.54 1.14 5.26
C LEU A 17 8.51 2.32 5.46
N ASN A 18 8.18 3.27 6.32
CA ASN A 18 9.05 4.41 6.63
C ASN A 18 10.36 3.96 7.29
N GLU A 19 10.31 3.08 8.30
CA GLU A 19 11.52 2.55 8.94
C GLU A 19 12.32 1.64 7.98
N TYR A 20 11.64 0.86 7.13
CA TYR A 20 12.26 0.05 6.09
C TYR A 20 13.06 0.92 5.11
N ILE A 21 12.46 1.98 4.56
CA ILE A 21 13.12 2.90 3.61
C ILE A 21 14.30 3.61 4.26
N LYS A 22 14.12 4.13 5.48
CA LYS A 22 15.18 4.79 6.25
C LYS A 22 16.36 3.86 6.51
N HIS A 23 16.09 2.60 6.87
CA HIS A 23 17.16 1.66 7.20
C HIS A 23 18.03 1.31 6.00
N ARG A 24 17.45 1.20 4.80
CA ARG A 24 18.23 0.96 3.57
C ARG A 24 18.97 2.22 3.08
N ASN A 25 18.86 3.35 3.80
CA ASN A 25 19.48 4.63 3.47
C ASN A 25 19.33 4.98 1.98
N LEU A 26 18.09 4.86 1.52
CA LEU A 26 17.79 5.06 0.12
C LEU A 26 17.72 6.57 -0.14
N ASP A 27 18.42 7.03 -1.18
CA ASP A 27 18.41 8.44 -1.63
C ASP A 27 17.09 8.80 -2.33
N PHE A 28 15.95 8.50 -1.72
CA PHE A 28 14.62 8.88 -2.21
C PHE A 28 13.99 9.91 -1.28
N GLU A 29 13.44 10.96 -1.88
CA GLU A 29 12.57 11.89 -1.17
C GLU A 29 11.21 11.21 -0.90
N LEU A 30 11.01 10.82 0.36
CA LEU A 30 9.81 10.13 0.86
C LEU A 30 8.87 11.11 1.56
N GLU A 31 7.59 11.04 1.20
CA GLU A 31 6.52 11.66 1.97
C GLU A 31 5.53 10.61 2.47
N THR A 32 5.01 10.82 3.68
CA THR A 32 4.04 9.92 4.31
C THR A 32 2.80 10.68 4.75
N PHE A 33 1.64 10.08 4.56
CA PHE A 33 0.37 10.67 4.91
C PHE A 33 -0.55 9.66 5.58
N SER A 34 -1.15 10.05 6.70
CA SER A 34 -2.10 9.23 7.44
C SER A 34 -3.44 9.93 7.52
N VAL A 35 -4.50 9.28 7.03
CA VAL A 35 -5.87 9.79 7.10
C VAL A 35 -6.35 9.92 8.56
N GLU A 36 -5.80 9.08 9.46
CA GLU A 36 -6.04 9.12 10.90
C GLU A 36 -5.51 10.40 11.55
N ASP A 37 -4.41 10.97 11.03
CA ASP A 37 -3.70 12.09 11.67
C ASP A 37 -4.29 13.47 11.32
N ILE A 38 -5.24 13.55 10.38
CA ILE A 38 -5.91 14.79 10.05
C ILE A 38 -7.15 14.97 10.93
N GLU A 39 -7.29 16.13 11.57
CA GLU A 39 -8.53 16.53 12.26
C GLU A 39 -9.35 17.52 11.41
N GLY A 40 -10.69 17.43 11.49
CA GLY A 40 -11.60 18.42 10.89
C GLY A 40 -12.26 18.03 9.55
N GLN A 41 -13.03 18.96 8.97
CA GLN A 41 -13.85 18.74 7.75
C GLN A 41 -13.06 18.76 6.43
N ASP A 42 -11.78 19.16 6.47
CA ASP A 42 -10.96 19.44 5.27
C ASP A 42 -10.07 18.26 4.84
N LYS A 43 -10.35 17.04 5.34
CA LYS A 43 -9.53 15.84 5.09
C LYS A 43 -9.42 15.52 3.60
N ARG A 44 -10.56 15.50 2.91
CA ARG A 44 -10.64 15.12 1.49
C ARG A 44 -9.95 16.13 0.58
N GLY A 45 -10.00 17.42 0.91
CA GLY A 45 -9.32 18.47 0.15
C GLY A 45 -7.80 18.29 0.23
N LYS A 46 -7.25 18.18 1.44
CA LYS A 46 -5.82 17.97 1.66
C LYS A 46 -5.28 16.69 1.02
N GLU A 47 -6.05 15.61 1.10
CA GLU A 47 -5.71 14.34 0.47
C GLU A 47 -5.65 14.48 -1.06
N SER A 48 -6.70 15.03 -1.67
CA SER A 48 -6.78 15.25 -3.11
C SER A 48 -5.64 16.16 -3.60
N ASP A 49 -5.38 17.25 -2.88
CA ASP A 49 -4.33 18.21 -3.21
C ASP A 49 -2.95 17.57 -3.17
N MET A 50 -2.70 16.69 -2.18
CA MET A 50 -1.44 15.98 -2.05
C MET A 50 -1.24 14.96 -3.18
N ILE A 51 -2.24 14.13 -3.49
CA ILE A 51 -2.16 13.15 -4.59
C ILE A 51 -2.01 13.88 -5.93
N GLN A 52 -2.74 14.97 -6.14
CA GLN A 52 -2.63 15.79 -7.34
C GLN A 52 -1.24 16.42 -7.45
N SER A 53 -0.71 16.96 -6.35
CA SER A 53 0.62 17.55 -6.29
C SER A 53 1.70 16.52 -6.59
N PHE A 54 1.60 15.33 -6.01
CA PHE A 54 2.52 14.22 -6.24
C PHE A 54 2.61 13.82 -7.71
N GLY A 55 1.48 13.83 -8.43
CA GLY A 55 1.42 13.59 -9.88
C GLY A 55 2.12 14.64 -10.75
N ASN A 56 2.51 15.78 -10.20
CA ASN A 56 3.28 16.78 -10.93
C ASN A 56 4.76 16.37 -11.02
N SER A 57 5.35 16.49 -12.22
CA SER A 57 6.75 16.12 -12.46
C SER A 57 7.75 16.91 -11.62
N TYR A 58 7.42 18.14 -11.23
CA TYR A 58 8.27 19.02 -10.40
C TYR A 58 8.13 18.77 -8.89
N TYR A 59 7.19 17.92 -8.46
CA TYR A 59 7.05 17.62 -7.05
C TYR A 59 8.28 16.84 -6.57
N PRO A 60 8.93 17.26 -5.46
CA PRO A 60 10.26 16.77 -5.09
C PRO A 60 10.28 15.30 -4.66
N CYS A 61 9.15 14.77 -4.17
CA CYS A 61 9.07 13.41 -3.67
C CYS A 61 8.95 12.38 -4.80
N GLU A 62 9.68 11.27 -4.65
CA GLU A 62 9.61 10.11 -5.53
C GLU A 62 8.63 9.06 -5.03
N ILE A 63 8.41 9.00 -3.71
CA ILE A 63 7.52 8.04 -3.06
C ILE A 63 6.55 8.78 -2.15
N LEU A 64 5.27 8.48 -2.29
CA LEU A 64 4.22 8.88 -1.38
C LEU A 64 3.59 7.63 -0.77
N ILE A 65 3.66 7.49 0.56
CA ILE A 65 3.00 6.40 1.30
C ILE A 65 1.78 6.95 2.00
N LYS A 66 0.62 6.33 1.79
CA LYS A 66 -0.64 6.73 2.38
C LYS A 66 -1.27 5.58 3.16
N SER A 67 -1.67 5.82 4.41
CA SER A 67 -2.48 4.86 5.19
C SER A 67 -3.96 5.20 5.16
N GLU A 68 -4.80 4.20 4.87
CA GLU A 68 -6.24 4.37 4.60
C GLU A 68 -7.16 4.16 5.81
N ASN A 69 -6.63 4.09 7.03
CA ASN A 69 -7.44 3.87 8.25
C ASN A 69 -8.26 2.56 8.21
N GLY A 70 -7.68 1.52 7.60
CA GLY A 70 -8.16 0.13 7.63
C GLY A 70 -8.51 -0.45 6.26
N ARG A 71 -8.53 -1.79 6.22
CA ARG A 71 -8.82 -2.64 5.06
C ARG A 71 -10.01 -2.18 4.21
N GLU A 72 -11.17 -1.95 4.83
CA GLU A 72 -12.38 -1.63 4.08
C GLU A 72 -12.30 -0.28 3.37
N ILE A 73 -11.73 0.72 4.03
CA ILE A 73 -11.53 2.05 3.42
C ILE A 73 -10.47 1.96 2.31
N LEU A 74 -9.39 1.20 2.50
CA LEU A 74 -8.40 0.96 1.44
C LEU A 74 -9.05 0.38 0.18
N LYS A 75 -9.91 -0.64 0.34
CA LYS A 75 -10.64 -1.24 -0.78
C LYS A 75 -11.59 -0.26 -1.44
N ASP A 76 -12.29 0.56 -0.66
CA ASP A 76 -13.19 1.58 -1.19
C ASP A 76 -12.42 2.66 -1.96
N VAL A 77 -11.28 3.14 -1.43
CA VAL A 77 -10.42 4.12 -2.12
C VAL A 77 -9.85 3.53 -3.39
N TYR A 78 -9.26 2.33 -3.34
CA TYR A 78 -8.70 1.69 -4.52
C TYR A 78 -9.78 1.47 -5.59
N SER A 79 -10.94 0.89 -5.24
CA SER A 79 -12.01 0.64 -6.21
C SER A 79 -12.60 1.92 -6.80
N ASN A 80 -12.71 3.02 -6.05
CA ASN A 80 -13.28 4.27 -6.55
C ASN A 80 -12.28 5.16 -7.30
N GLU A 81 -10.98 5.04 -7.02
CA GLU A 81 -9.97 5.96 -7.55
C GLU A 81 -9.05 5.31 -8.61
N ILE A 82 -9.16 3.99 -8.85
CA ILE A 82 -8.22 3.27 -9.74
C ILE A 82 -8.14 3.86 -11.15
N HIS A 83 -9.25 4.34 -11.73
CA HIS A 83 -9.21 5.03 -13.03
C HIS A 83 -8.43 6.34 -12.95
N GLY A 84 -8.68 7.12 -11.90
CA GLY A 84 -7.97 8.36 -11.65
C GLY A 84 -6.46 8.13 -11.51
N PHE A 85 -6.06 7.05 -10.83
CA PHE A 85 -4.67 6.66 -10.68
C PHE A 85 -4.03 6.19 -11.99
N LEU A 86 -4.76 5.42 -12.82
CA LEU A 86 -4.29 4.97 -14.13
C LEU A 86 -3.99 6.13 -15.11
N GLU A 87 -4.59 7.29 -14.89
CA GLU A 87 -4.36 8.51 -15.69
C GLU A 87 -3.18 9.36 -15.17
N LYS A 88 -2.59 9.02 -14.01
CA LYS A 88 -1.47 9.77 -13.44
C LYS A 88 -0.13 9.30 -14.00
N SER A 89 0.89 10.13 -13.79
CA SER A 89 2.29 9.90 -14.17
C SER A 89 3.07 9.02 -13.18
N PHE A 90 2.41 8.52 -12.14
CA PHE A 90 2.99 7.65 -11.11
C PHE A 90 2.38 6.25 -11.16
N SER A 91 3.10 5.25 -10.66
CA SER A 91 2.56 3.91 -10.44
C SER A 91 1.89 3.83 -9.08
N ILE A 92 0.82 3.04 -8.97
CA ILE A 92 0.20 2.67 -7.70
C ILE A 92 0.66 1.28 -7.29
N ASN A 93 1.01 1.12 -6.01
CA ASN A 93 1.28 -0.16 -5.36
C ASN A 93 0.52 -0.24 -4.04
N LEU A 94 0.28 -1.46 -3.55
CA LEU A 94 -0.46 -1.73 -2.33
C LEU A 94 0.38 -2.53 -1.33
N LEU A 95 0.24 -2.20 -0.05
CA LEU A 95 0.64 -3.05 1.07
C LEU A 95 -0.61 -3.40 1.88
N ILE A 96 -0.95 -4.69 1.93
CA ILE A 96 -2.20 -5.18 2.52
C ILE A 96 -1.97 -6.31 3.52
N ASP A 97 -2.99 -6.60 4.33
CA ASP A 97 -3.11 -7.82 5.10
C ASP A 97 -4.11 -8.75 4.41
N LEU A 98 -3.75 -10.02 4.22
CA LEU A 98 -4.67 -11.00 3.65
C LEU A 98 -5.64 -11.55 4.70
N ASP A 99 -5.28 -11.56 5.98
CA ASP A 99 -6.07 -12.15 7.07
C ASP A 99 -6.46 -13.62 6.78
N HIS A 100 -5.49 -14.43 6.31
CA HIS A 100 -5.68 -15.81 5.86
C HIS A 100 -6.54 -16.00 4.60
N CYS A 101 -6.90 -14.92 3.88
CA CYS A 101 -7.49 -15.02 2.55
C CYS A 101 -6.41 -15.18 1.46
N THR A 102 -6.84 -15.56 0.26
CA THR A 102 -6.01 -15.52 -0.94
C THR A 102 -6.04 -14.12 -1.58
N ILE A 103 -5.05 -13.82 -2.42
CA ILE A 103 -5.05 -12.57 -3.19
C ILE A 103 -6.27 -12.45 -4.10
N ASP A 104 -6.71 -13.56 -4.71
CA ASP A 104 -7.86 -13.56 -5.62
C ASP A 104 -9.16 -13.27 -4.87
N GLU A 105 -9.33 -13.78 -3.65
CA GLU A 105 -10.47 -13.43 -2.79
C GLU A 105 -10.46 -11.94 -2.42
N TRP A 106 -9.30 -11.37 -2.11
CA TRP A 106 -9.17 -9.94 -1.82
C TRP A 106 -9.51 -9.08 -3.05
N LEU A 107 -9.01 -9.46 -4.24
CA LEU A 107 -9.29 -8.78 -5.50
C LEU A 107 -10.76 -8.89 -5.91
N ASP A 108 -11.39 -10.04 -5.67
CA ASP A 108 -12.82 -10.24 -5.94
C ASP A 108 -13.69 -9.26 -5.15
N GLU A 109 -13.34 -9.00 -3.89
CA GLU A 109 -14.05 -8.02 -3.07
C GLU A 109 -13.92 -6.60 -3.62
N VAL A 110 -12.73 -6.22 -4.08
CA VAL A 110 -12.46 -4.92 -4.71
C VAL A 110 -13.19 -4.78 -6.05
N ASN A 111 -13.10 -5.79 -6.91
CA ASN A 111 -13.74 -5.79 -8.22
C ASN A 111 -15.27 -5.68 -8.08
N LYS A 112 -15.88 -6.32 -7.07
CA LYS A 112 -17.32 -6.19 -6.75
C LYS A 112 -17.73 -4.77 -6.33
N LYS A 113 -16.82 -3.99 -5.74
CA LYS A 113 -17.06 -2.60 -5.31
C LYS A 113 -16.89 -1.59 -6.45
N THR A 114 -16.29 -2.00 -7.55
CA THR A 114 -15.88 -1.12 -8.64
C THR A 114 -17.09 -0.66 -9.45
N ASN A 115 -17.58 0.55 -9.18
CA ASN A 115 -18.82 1.10 -9.75
C ASN A 115 -18.54 2.07 -10.91
N PHE A 116 -18.09 1.55 -12.06
CA PHE A 116 -17.88 2.36 -13.26
C PHE A 116 -18.75 1.92 -14.44
N THR A 117 -18.97 2.86 -15.36
CA THR A 117 -19.69 2.62 -16.63
C THR A 117 -19.02 1.53 -17.47
N ASN A 118 -17.69 1.42 -17.39
CA ASN A 118 -16.92 0.34 -18.02
C ASN A 118 -16.45 -0.63 -16.93
N GLU A 119 -16.71 -1.92 -17.14
CA GLU A 119 -16.24 -2.97 -16.24
C GLU A 119 -14.73 -2.85 -16.03
N THR A 120 -14.32 -2.80 -14.76
CA THR A 120 -12.93 -2.62 -14.36
C THR A 120 -12.55 -3.71 -13.38
N ASN A 121 -11.54 -4.49 -13.76
CA ASN A 121 -11.12 -5.66 -13.01
C ASN A 121 -9.62 -5.59 -12.76
N THR A 122 -9.22 -5.82 -11.52
CA THR A 122 -7.84 -6.11 -11.16
C THR A 122 -7.69 -7.62 -11.03
N LEU A 123 -6.75 -8.20 -11.78
CA LEU A 123 -6.57 -9.64 -11.88
C LEU A 123 -5.11 -9.99 -11.58
N THR A 124 -4.90 -11.05 -10.80
CA THR A 124 -3.56 -11.61 -10.58
C THR A 124 -2.94 -12.02 -11.93
N GLU A 125 -1.75 -11.52 -12.23
CA GLU A 125 -0.99 -11.88 -13.43
C GLU A 125 0.08 -12.93 -13.08
N CYS A 126 0.85 -12.70 -12.01
CA CYS A 126 1.75 -13.69 -11.45
C CYS A 126 2.12 -13.39 -9.99
N GLU A 127 2.52 -14.42 -9.25
CA GLU A 127 3.27 -14.30 -8.01
C GLU A 127 4.72 -13.92 -8.35
N LEU A 128 5.22 -12.85 -7.74
CA LEU A 128 6.59 -12.37 -7.93
C LEU A 128 7.54 -13.05 -6.93
N VAL A 129 7.09 -13.20 -5.69
CA VAL A 129 7.90 -13.64 -4.56
C VAL A 129 7.00 -14.08 -3.42
N ALA A 130 7.45 -15.07 -2.66
CA ALA A 130 6.79 -15.54 -1.46
C ALA A 130 7.82 -15.84 -0.37
N THR A 131 7.55 -15.35 0.84
CA THR A 131 8.24 -15.71 2.08
C THR A 131 7.24 -16.41 3.02
N THR A 132 7.73 -16.76 4.22
CA THR A 132 6.90 -17.30 5.28
C THR A 132 5.79 -16.34 5.67
N GLU A 133 6.10 -15.05 5.78
CA GLU A 133 5.19 -14.04 6.34
C GLU A 133 4.49 -13.20 5.26
N MET A 134 5.13 -13.05 4.10
CA MET A 134 4.68 -12.14 3.05
C MET A 134 4.65 -12.78 1.67
N VAL A 135 3.90 -12.15 0.77
CA VAL A 135 3.83 -12.52 -0.64
C VAL A 135 3.70 -11.26 -1.49
N GLY A 136 4.29 -11.27 -2.67
CA GLY A 136 4.23 -10.18 -3.64
C GLY A 136 3.61 -10.66 -4.94
N TYR A 137 2.63 -9.92 -5.44
CA TYR A 137 1.93 -10.19 -6.70
C TYR A 137 2.08 -9.03 -7.67
N ARG A 138 2.19 -9.36 -8.95
CA ARG A 138 1.87 -8.43 -10.03
C ARG A 138 0.43 -8.68 -10.46
N CYS A 139 -0.37 -7.63 -10.44
CA CYS A 139 -1.75 -7.69 -10.90
C CYS A 139 -1.91 -6.74 -12.10
N ARG A 140 -2.65 -7.19 -13.10
CA ARG A 140 -3.03 -6.37 -14.26
C ARG A 140 -4.39 -5.72 -14.00
N ILE A 141 -4.53 -4.47 -14.44
CA ILE A 141 -5.80 -3.75 -14.37
C ILE A 141 -6.39 -3.70 -15.76
N GLU A 142 -7.60 -4.23 -15.92
CA GLU A 142 -8.35 -4.24 -17.17
C GLU A 142 -9.55 -3.30 -17.09
N VAL A 143 -9.79 -2.54 -18.17
CA VAL A 143 -10.99 -1.70 -18.35
C VAL A 143 -11.64 -2.06 -19.67
N GLY A 144 -12.89 -2.50 -19.63
CA GLY A 144 -13.61 -2.98 -20.81
C GLY A 144 -12.89 -4.14 -21.50
N GLY A 145 -12.31 -5.05 -20.71
CA GLY A 145 -11.57 -6.23 -21.20
C GLY A 145 -10.21 -5.94 -21.83
N ARG A 146 -9.63 -4.75 -21.64
CA ARG A 146 -8.30 -4.38 -22.15
C ARG A 146 -7.37 -4.00 -21.00
N LYS A 147 -6.14 -4.52 -21.00
CA LYS A 147 -5.09 -4.10 -20.05
C LYS A 147 -4.85 -2.59 -20.18
N ARG A 148 -5.02 -1.87 -19.07
CA ARG A 148 -4.78 -0.43 -18.96
C ARG A 148 -3.58 -0.09 -18.09
N GLY A 149 -3.26 -0.96 -17.13
CA GLY A 149 -2.11 -0.78 -16.27
C GLY A 149 -1.82 -2.02 -15.44
N GLU A 150 -1.03 -1.81 -14.40
CA GLU A 150 -0.62 -2.82 -13.45
C GLU A 150 -0.47 -2.20 -12.06
N VAL A 151 -0.57 -3.05 -11.05
CA VAL A 151 -0.36 -2.72 -9.63
C VAL A 151 0.48 -3.84 -9.03
N ILE A 152 1.47 -3.48 -8.22
CA ILE A 152 2.16 -4.44 -7.37
C ILE A 152 1.46 -4.47 -6.02
N ILE A 153 1.10 -5.67 -5.57
CA ILE A 153 0.49 -5.89 -4.27
C ILE A 153 1.46 -6.70 -3.43
N SER A 154 2.01 -6.08 -2.39
CA SER A 154 2.67 -6.79 -1.29
C SER A 154 1.66 -7.05 -0.20
N ALA A 155 1.68 -8.26 0.33
CA ALA A 155 0.72 -8.67 1.32
C ALA A 155 1.36 -9.46 2.45
N PHE A 156 0.96 -9.18 3.68
CA PHE A 156 1.14 -10.12 4.78
C PHE A 156 0.11 -11.24 4.64
N ARG A 157 0.53 -12.48 4.88
CA ARG A 157 -0.38 -13.65 4.82
C ARG A 157 -1.46 -13.57 5.90
N ASP A 158 -1.06 -13.09 7.06
CA ASP A 158 -1.92 -12.90 8.23
C ASP A 158 -2.09 -11.39 8.44
N LYS A 159 -1.55 -10.84 9.53
CA LYS A 159 -1.46 -9.38 9.77
C LYS A 159 -0.01 -8.95 9.92
N MET A 160 0.30 -7.70 9.57
CA MET A 160 1.61 -7.11 9.79
C MET A 160 2.05 -7.24 11.26
N GLU A 161 1.18 -6.95 12.22
CA GLU A 161 1.51 -7.09 13.64
C GLU A 161 1.87 -8.53 14.02
N GLU A 162 1.18 -9.52 13.49
CA GLU A 162 1.45 -10.93 13.78
C GLU A 162 2.79 -11.37 13.19
N ALA A 163 3.08 -10.97 11.94
CA ALA A 163 4.38 -11.20 11.30
C ALA A 163 5.54 -10.52 12.08
N ALA A 164 5.31 -9.32 12.60
CA ALA A 164 6.28 -8.63 13.43
C ALA A 164 6.41 -9.20 14.86
N GLY A 165 5.59 -10.17 15.27
CA GLY A 165 5.58 -10.73 16.63
C GLY A 165 4.92 -9.81 17.68
N ILE A 166 4.04 -8.91 17.26
CA ILE A 166 3.32 -7.97 18.12
C ILE A 166 2.05 -8.63 18.67
N ASP A 167 2.18 -9.24 19.84
CA ASP A 167 1.06 -9.81 20.58
C ASP A 167 0.17 -8.77 21.29
N LYS A 168 -1.14 -8.86 21.06
CA LYS A 168 -2.15 -8.07 21.76
C LYS A 168 -2.20 -8.45 23.24
N GLY A 169 -2.19 -7.47 24.15
CA GLY A 169 -2.15 -7.71 25.60
C GLY A 169 -0.75 -7.85 26.18
N ILE A 170 0.29 -7.97 25.32
CA ILE A 170 1.71 -7.99 25.72
C ILE A 170 2.37 -6.68 25.28
N HIS A 171 2.14 -6.28 24.03
CA HIS A 171 2.72 -5.09 23.42
C HIS A 171 1.66 -4.00 23.23
N ASP A 172 1.13 -3.49 24.34
CA ASP A 172 0.00 -2.55 24.29
C ASP A 172 0.44 -1.07 24.23
N THR A 173 1.70 -0.75 24.53
CA THR A 173 2.18 0.64 24.40
C THR A 173 2.62 0.95 22.98
N LYS A 174 2.48 2.22 22.58
CA LYS A 174 2.92 2.67 21.26
C LYS A 174 4.44 2.52 21.09
N GLU A 175 5.19 2.76 22.16
CA GLU A 175 6.64 2.71 22.18
C GLU A 175 7.17 1.27 21.97
N GLN A 176 6.51 0.28 22.59
CA GLN A 176 6.84 -1.13 22.40
C GLN A 176 6.61 -1.57 20.95
N LYS A 177 5.42 -1.30 20.42
CA LYS A 177 5.09 -1.61 19.02
C LYS A 177 6.05 -0.96 18.05
N PHE A 178 6.41 0.30 18.30
CA PHE A 178 7.35 1.01 17.44
C PHE A 178 8.75 0.42 17.47
N SER A 179 9.25 0.01 18.65
CA SER A 179 10.54 -0.67 18.75
C SER A 179 10.56 -1.97 17.94
N ILE A 180 9.51 -2.78 18.08
CA ILE A 180 9.37 -4.06 17.36
C ILE A 180 9.30 -3.82 15.85
N ILE A 181 8.49 -2.86 15.39
CA ILE A 181 8.40 -2.52 13.96
C ILE A 181 9.74 -2.06 13.41
N ARG A 182 10.50 -1.26 14.17
CA ARG A 182 11.84 -0.82 13.75
C ARG A 182 12.82 -1.98 13.63
N GLU A 183 12.75 -2.95 14.53
CA GLU A 183 13.58 -4.16 14.46
C GLU A 183 13.16 -5.03 13.28
N TYR A 184 11.86 -5.29 13.14
CA TYR A 184 11.29 -6.06 12.05
C TYR A 184 11.58 -5.44 10.68
N ALA A 185 11.55 -4.11 10.57
CA ALA A 185 11.92 -3.39 9.37
C ALA A 185 13.32 -3.75 8.87
N GLN A 186 14.24 -4.17 9.74
CA GLN A 186 15.62 -4.55 9.39
C GLN A 186 15.73 -6.01 8.92
N CYS A 187 14.64 -6.79 9.01
CA CYS A 187 14.63 -8.17 8.56
C CYS A 187 14.87 -8.25 7.06
N GLY A 188 15.81 -9.11 6.64
CA GLY A 188 16.14 -9.33 5.23
C GLY A 188 15.03 -10.06 4.46
N GLU A 189 14.10 -10.74 5.14
CA GLU A 189 12.97 -11.38 4.46
C GLU A 189 12.05 -10.35 3.79
N LEU A 190 11.91 -9.16 4.39
CA LEU A 190 11.17 -8.04 3.82
C LEU A 190 11.79 -7.55 2.51
N ASP A 191 13.11 -7.66 2.33
CA ASP A 191 13.80 -7.15 1.15
C ASP A 191 13.28 -7.81 -0.12
N SER A 192 12.98 -9.10 -0.06
CA SER A 192 12.52 -9.86 -1.21
C SER A 192 11.16 -9.38 -1.73
N VAL A 193 10.28 -8.94 -0.83
CA VAL A 193 8.90 -8.52 -1.14
C VAL A 193 8.82 -7.02 -1.34
N LEU A 194 9.23 -6.22 -0.35
CA LEU A 194 9.06 -4.77 -0.35
C LEU A 194 9.92 -4.06 -1.41
N SER A 195 11.02 -4.68 -1.85
CA SER A 195 11.80 -4.15 -2.97
C SER A 195 10.96 -4.02 -4.25
N ASN A 196 10.03 -4.93 -4.52
CA ASN A 196 9.16 -4.84 -5.70
C ASN A 196 8.08 -3.74 -5.56
N THR A 197 7.74 -3.39 -4.33
CA THR A 197 6.76 -2.35 -4.01
C THR A 197 7.38 -0.96 -4.01
N ILE A 198 8.65 -0.85 -3.63
CA ILE A 198 9.33 0.43 -3.45
C ILE A 198 10.23 0.76 -4.66
N PHE A 199 10.94 -0.22 -5.24
CA PHE A 199 11.87 -0.05 -6.37
C PHE A 199 11.25 -0.51 -7.69
#